data_AF-A0A416JVY0-F1
#
_entry.id   AF-A0A416JVY0-F1
#
_cell.length_a   1.000
_cell.length_b   1.000
_cell.length_c   1.000
_cell.angle_alpha   90.00
_cell.angle_beta   90.00
_cell.angle_gamma   90.00
#
_symmetry.space_group_name_H-M   'P 1'
#
loop_
_entity.id
_entity.type
_entity.pdbx_description
1 polymer ?
#
loop_
_entity_poly.entity_id
_entity_poly.type
_entity_poly.pdbx_seq_one_letter_code
_entity_poly.pdbx_strand_id
1 'polypeptide(L)'
;MAKGSIVDYLKGQGQDSSYSARKKLAEQHGITNYSGTAAQNTSLLRQLQSGSGGSQPGQTEQKSTTGTAPGSAAGAAASASQTTTASGTNNYIKQRAAYTPSSQVKKYQSIVKDYEGNEPDAFTSRYDGQIQNILNGILNRKDFSYDMNNDQMYQQYRDAYMRQGQQAMRDTMGAASALTGGYGSTYAQTAGSQAYDQYLAALNDKVPELEQNAYNQYLNEGNEMYNRLNALQGLDDTDYSRYRDTVNDYYTNRDYYNNRYNQEYGYDYGRYQDDLTQDNWETQFRYQQDQDALAQRNWQTQFDYQKEQDAIQNALAQQKLAASLSKSSSGGSGSSKKNSSKASSGYTKTDYVRLAKSLLNETDDNNEYVYDSGAVFGILRDLYGLTDSGEIQSIIKSAAGGGKTGDAYAENAIKSASSNRDWAAYFEKQEQEKEELKKKNGGK
;
A
#
# COMPACT_ATOMS: atom_id res chain seq x y z
N MET A 1 -6.28 8.58 -14.90
CA MET A 1 -5.81 7.39 -14.15
C MET A 1 -5.07 7.89 -12.91
N ALA A 2 -5.38 7.39 -11.72
CA ALA A 2 -4.72 7.85 -10.49
C ALA A 2 -3.35 7.16 -10.32
N LYS A 3 -2.27 7.95 -10.30
CA LYS A 3 -0.91 7.44 -10.03
C LYS A 3 -0.72 7.29 -8.51
N GLY A 4 -1.00 6.11 -7.98
CA GLY A 4 -1.05 5.86 -6.53
C GLY A 4 0.33 5.83 -5.82
N SER A 5 1.41 5.53 -6.55
CA SER A 5 2.77 5.48 -5.99
C SER A 5 3.65 6.63 -6.48
N ILE A 6 4.58 7.06 -5.63
CA ILE A 6 5.70 7.95 -6.00
C ILE A 6 6.53 7.37 -7.16
N VAL A 7 6.62 6.04 -7.26
CA VAL A 7 7.30 5.34 -8.36
C VAL A 7 6.59 5.61 -9.69
N ASP A 8 5.27 5.48 -9.72
CA ASP A 8 4.45 5.65 -10.92
C ASP A 8 4.31 7.13 -11.31
N TYR A 9 4.29 8.02 -10.30
CA TYR A 9 4.40 9.45 -10.50
C TYR A 9 5.66 9.80 -11.29
N LEU A 10 6.85 9.42 -10.78
CA LEU A 10 8.15 9.75 -11.38
C LEU A 10 8.35 9.07 -12.75
N LYS A 11 8.07 7.77 -12.87
CA LYS A 11 8.11 7.06 -14.17
C LYS A 11 7.21 7.74 -15.20
N GLY A 12 6.00 8.11 -14.81
CA GLY A 12 5.06 8.86 -15.64
C GLY A 12 5.34 10.35 -15.77
N GLN A 13 6.50 10.85 -15.33
CA GLN A 13 7.09 12.15 -15.66
C GLN A 13 8.42 12.00 -16.43
N GLY A 14 8.82 10.76 -16.77
CA GLY A 14 10.13 10.47 -17.39
C GLY A 14 11.33 10.63 -16.44
N GLN A 15 11.09 10.75 -15.14
CA GLN A 15 12.14 10.93 -14.13
C GLN A 15 12.60 9.59 -13.55
N ASP A 16 13.84 9.53 -13.08
CA ASP A 16 14.35 8.35 -12.36
C ASP A 16 13.49 8.09 -11.10
N SER A 17 13.11 6.83 -10.93
CA SER A 17 12.30 6.34 -9.82
C SER A 17 13.12 5.46 -8.85
N SER A 18 14.45 5.47 -8.95
CA SER A 18 15.34 4.83 -7.97
C SER A 18 15.16 5.41 -6.56
N TYR A 19 15.59 4.64 -5.55
CA TYR A 19 15.67 5.14 -4.18
C TYR A 19 16.58 6.38 -4.06
N SER A 20 17.72 6.37 -4.76
CA SER A 20 18.69 7.47 -4.78
C SER A 20 18.12 8.76 -5.37
N ALA A 21 17.28 8.68 -6.41
CA ALA A 21 16.58 9.83 -6.97
C ALA A 21 15.50 10.35 -6.00
N ARG A 22 14.67 9.46 -5.44
CA ARG A 22 13.67 9.85 -4.43
C ARG A 22 14.29 10.48 -3.19
N LYS A 23 15.46 10.00 -2.74
CA LYS A 23 16.19 10.57 -1.60
C LYS A 23 16.61 12.01 -1.85
N LYS A 24 17.19 12.30 -3.02
CA LYS A 24 17.55 13.67 -3.41
C LYS A 24 16.33 14.59 -3.51
N LEU A 25 15.22 14.10 -4.06
CA LEU A 25 13.95 14.85 -4.11
C LEU A 25 13.37 15.08 -2.70
N ALA A 26 13.44 14.09 -1.81
CA ALA A 26 13.02 14.22 -0.42
C ALA A 26 13.83 15.27 0.34
N GLU A 27 15.15 15.26 0.19
CA GLU A 27 16.07 16.26 0.74
C GLU A 27 15.76 17.66 0.20
N GLN A 28 15.47 17.79 -1.11
CA GLN A 28 15.05 19.05 -1.74
C GLN A 28 13.68 19.56 -1.25
N HIS A 29 12.75 18.66 -0.90
CA HIS A 29 11.43 19.00 -0.35
C HIS A 29 11.39 18.99 1.20
N GLY A 30 12.55 19.03 1.87
CA GLY A 30 12.66 19.20 3.32
C GLY A 30 12.37 17.95 4.16
N ILE A 31 12.20 16.78 3.55
CA ILE A 31 12.11 15.49 4.27
C ILE A 31 13.52 15.04 4.63
N THR A 32 13.98 15.41 5.81
CA THR A 32 15.23 14.91 6.39
C THR A 32 15.13 13.43 6.74
N ASN A 33 16.27 12.74 6.77
CA ASN A 33 16.36 11.29 7.07
C ASN A 33 15.42 10.43 6.22
N TYR A 34 15.30 10.74 4.92
CA TYR A 34 14.55 9.91 3.97
C TYR A 34 15.15 8.50 3.88
N SER A 35 14.38 7.51 4.32
CA SER A 35 14.68 6.07 4.29
C SER A 35 13.74 5.30 3.36
N GLY A 36 12.87 6.01 2.61
CA GLY A 36 12.00 5.39 1.61
C GLY A 36 10.71 4.77 2.15
N THR A 37 10.36 5.03 3.42
CA THR A 37 9.14 4.54 4.05
C THR A 37 7.87 4.99 3.31
N ALA A 38 6.78 4.22 3.43
CA ALA A 38 5.49 4.57 2.83
C ALA A 38 5.00 5.98 3.24
N ALA A 39 5.16 6.36 4.51
CA ALA A 39 4.78 7.70 5.00
C ALA A 39 5.60 8.82 4.36
N GLN A 40 6.92 8.64 4.20
CA GLN A 40 7.78 9.59 3.48
C GLN A 40 7.45 9.62 1.98
N ASN A 41 7.16 8.48 1.36
CA ASN A 41 6.79 8.39 -0.06
C ASN A 41 5.48 9.11 -0.36
N THR A 42 4.45 8.94 0.49
CA THR A 42 3.16 9.63 0.34
C THR A 42 3.28 11.12 0.67
N SER A 43 4.19 11.51 1.56
CA SER A 43 4.45 12.93 1.86
C SER A 43 5.20 13.61 0.71
N LEU A 44 6.25 12.98 0.18
CA LEU A 44 6.98 13.43 -1.02
C LEU A 44 6.06 13.49 -2.24
N LEU A 45 5.19 12.48 -2.44
CA LEU A 45 4.20 12.47 -3.51
C LEU A 45 3.22 13.63 -3.37
N ARG A 46 2.71 13.91 -2.16
CA ARG A 46 1.88 15.09 -1.89
C ARG A 46 2.63 16.39 -2.19
N GLN A 47 3.87 16.52 -1.74
CA GLN A 47 4.70 17.72 -1.99
C GLN A 47 4.99 17.95 -3.48
N LEU A 48 5.22 16.89 -4.25
CA LEU A 48 5.40 16.96 -5.71
C LEU A 48 4.08 17.22 -6.46
N GLN A 49 2.96 16.70 -5.97
CA GLN A 49 1.63 16.98 -6.51
C GLN A 49 1.18 18.43 -6.22
N SER A 50 1.50 18.98 -5.04
CA SER A 50 1.40 20.41 -4.75
C SER A 50 2.53 21.24 -5.37
N GLY A 51 3.53 20.61 -6.00
CA GLY A 51 4.74 21.25 -6.51
C GLY A 51 4.51 22.15 -7.72
N SER A 52 3.33 22.07 -8.35
CA SER A 52 2.91 22.92 -9.48
C SER A 52 2.48 24.34 -9.06
N GLY A 53 3.24 24.96 -8.15
CA GLY A 53 3.25 26.41 -7.90
C GLY A 53 2.64 26.90 -6.57
N GLY A 54 3.47 27.54 -5.74
CA GLY A 54 3.03 28.53 -4.73
C GLY A 54 3.38 28.24 -3.27
N SER A 55 4.09 29.19 -2.63
CA SER A 55 4.25 29.33 -1.16
C SER A 55 3.08 30.19 -0.60
N GLN A 56 2.74 30.31 0.69
CA GLN A 56 3.27 29.91 2.02
C GLN A 56 2.13 30.19 3.05
N PRO A 57 2.33 30.36 4.37
CA PRO A 57 3.11 29.66 5.41
C PRO A 57 2.21 29.05 6.53
N GLY A 58 2.76 28.27 7.49
CA GLY A 58 2.00 27.90 8.70
C GLY A 58 2.61 26.85 9.66
N GLN A 59 3.49 27.31 10.57
CA GLN A 59 3.96 26.77 11.87
C GLN A 59 3.31 25.48 12.47
N THR A 60 3.99 24.59 13.23
CA THR A 60 5.34 24.60 13.85
C THR A 60 5.79 23.18 14.31
N GLU A 61 7.07 23.01 14.64
CA GLU A 61 7.63 21.86 15.39
C GLU A 61 7.83 22.19 16.90
N GLN A 62 8.38 21.37 17.82
CA GLN A 62 9.03 20.05 17.78
C GLN A 62 9.01 19.34 19.17
N LYS A 63 9.32 18.04 19.19
CA LYS A 63 10.19 17.34 20.18
C LYS A 63 9.70 17.01 21.61
N SER A 64 9.28 15.75 21.76
CA SER A 64 9.75 14.73 22.73
C SER A 64 10.35 15.12 24.11
N THR A 65 9.79 14.51 25.17
CA THR A 65 10.55 13.98 26.35
C THR A 65 9.92 12.68 26.87
N THR A 66 10.75 11.81 27.46
CA THR A 66 10.36 10.47 27.98
C THR A 66 10.04 10.52 29.48
N GLY A 67 9.12 9.68 29.97
CA GLY A 67 8.53 9.83 31.31
C GLY A 67 9.25 9.15 32.49
N THR A 68 8.67 9.30 33.68
CA THR A 68 8.96 8.55 34.92
C THR A 68 7.67 8.48 35.76
N ALA A 69 7.44 7.35 36.44
CA ALA A 69 6.44 7.14 37.51
C ALA A 69 7.20 6.77 38.81
N PRO A 70 6.67 6.92 40.05
CA PRO A 70 5.37 6.38 40.49
C PRO A 70 4.60 7.25 41.52
N GLY A 71 3.45 6.74 42.04
CA GLY A 71 2.79 7.33 43.22
C GLY A 71 1.32 6.91 43.43
N SER A 72 1.07 6.01 44.39
CA SER A 72 -0.26 5.45 44.70
C SER A 72 -1.16 6.39 45.52
N ALA A 73 -2.47 6.41 45.24
CA ALA A 73 -3.54 6.52 46.25
C ALA A 73 -4.91 6.17 45.65
N ALA A 74 -5.86 5.74 46.48
CA ALA A 74 -7.26 5.49 46.10
C ALA A 74 -8.19 6.57 46.70
N GLY A 75 -9.39 6.74 46.13
CA GLY A 75 -10.42 7.61 46.70
C GLY A 75 -11.64 7.75 45.81
N ALA A 76 -12.77 7.14 46.22
CA ALA A 76 -14.07 7.37 45.61
C ALA A 76 -14.89 8.34 46.48
N ALA A 77 -15.39 9.41 45.86
CA ALA A 77 -16.41 10.30 46.42
C ALA A 77 -17.15 10.99 45.26
N ALA A 78 -18.38 11.46 45.50
CA ALA A 78 -19.25 12.06 44.49
C ALA A 78 -19.70 13.47 44.89
N SER A 79 -20.22 14.23 43.93
CA SER A 79 -21.01 15.46 44.12
C SER A 79 -20.21 16.70 44.59
N ALA A 80 -20.47 17.94 44.14
CA ALA A 80 -21.48 18.47 43.21
C ALA A 80 -21.05 19.86 42.66
N SER A 81 -21.82 20.35 41.68
CA SER A 81 -21.85 21.76 41.20
C SER A 81 -20.62 22.26 40.43
N GLN A 82 -20.74 23.28 39.57
CA GLN A 82 -21.90 24.15 39.32
C GLN A 82 -22.14 24.44 37.83
N THR A 83 -23.40 24.48 37.43
CA THR A 83 -23.83 24.98 36.11
C THR A 83 -23.63 26.49 36.02
N THR A 84 -22.94 26.97 34.98
CA THR A 84 -23.07 28.37 34.51
C THR A 84 -23.71 28.38 33.14
N THR A 85 -24.95 28.87 33.07
CA THR A 85 -25.81 28.83 31.90
C THR A 85 -25.25 29.66 30.73
N ALA A 86 -25.02 29.01 29.59
CA ALA A 86 -24.91 29.67 28.28
C ALA A 86 -26.06 29.17 27.41
N SER A 87 -26.95 30.07 27.00
CA SER A 87 -28.19 29.71 26.30
C SER A 87 -27.95 29.34 24.83
N GLY A 88 -28.65 28.32 24.33
CA GLY A 88 -29.06 28.26 22.93
C GLY A 88 -28.03 27.78 21.90
N THR A 89 -27.00 27.01 22.26
CA THR A 89 -26.18 26.28 21.27
C THR A 89 -26.59 24.82 21.15
N ASN A 90 -27.20 24.49 20.01
CA ASN A 90 -27.57 23.14 19.61
C ASN A 90 -26.35 22.21 19.55
N ASN A 91 -26.20 21.34 20.55
CA ASN A 91 -25.08 20.40 20.66
C ASN A 91 -25.33 19.12 19.84
N TYR A 92 -25.25 19.22 18.51
CA TYR A 92 -25.34 18.06 17.61
C TYR A 92 -24.00 17.36 17.33
N ILE A 93 -22.87 17.99 17.67
CA ILE A 93 -21.52 17.44 17.41
C ILE A 93 -21.18 16.39 18.47
N LYS A 94 -21.32 15.11 18.11
CA LYS A 94 -20.65 14.01 18.83
C LYS A 94 -19.14 14.22 18.75
N GLN A 95 -18.46 14.50 19.86
CA GLN A 95 -17.00 14.43 19.91
C GLN A 95 -16.57 12.96 19.86
N ARG A 96 -16.22 12.45 18.67
CA ARG A 96 -15.65 11.11 18.49
C ARG A 96 -14.19 11.07 18.95
N ALA A 97 -13.77 9.91 19.44
CA ALA A 97 -12.35 9.67 19.75
C ALA A 97 -11.51 9.61 18.47
N ALA A 98 -10.23 9.99 18.58
CA ALA A 98 -9.29 9.93 17.47
C ALA A 98 -9.04 8.48 17.00
N TYR A 99 -8.74 8.32 15.70
CA TYR A 99 -8.44 7.02 15.09
C TYR A 99 -7.41 6.22 15.91
N THR A 100 -7.81 5.02 16.29
CA THR A 100 -7.01 4.08 17.09
C THR A 100 -6.88 2.77 16.31
N PRO A 101 -5.68 2.40 15.83
CA PRO A 101 -5.52 1.19 15.00
C PRO A 101 -6.00 -0.09 15.69
N SER A 102 -6.65 -0.95 14.93
CA SER A 102 -7.10 -2.28 15.33
C SER A 102 -5.95 -3.22 15.73
N SER A 103 -6.30 -4.33 16.37
CA SER A 103 -5.37 -5.41 16.71
C SER A 103 -4.68 -6.02 15.48
N GLN A 104 -5.39 -6.12 14.35
CA GLN A 104 -4.86 -6.67 13.11
C GLN A 104 -3.81 -5.74 12.48
N VAL A 105 -4.08 -4.43 12.43
CA VAL A 105 -3.11 -3.42 11.96
C VAL A 105 -1.87 -3.42 12.86
N LYS A 106 -2.05 -3.44 14.19
CA LYS A 106 -0.94 -3.53 15.16
C LYS A 106 -0.12 -4.81 14.99
N LYS A 107 -0.76 -5.95 14.74
CA LYS A 107 -0.07 -7.24 14.48
C LYS A 107 0.84 -7.16 13.25
N TYR A 108 0.34 -6.67 12.12
CA TYR A 108 1.18 -6.52 10.93
C TYR A 108 2.24 -5.42 11.10
N GLN A 109 1.95 -4.35 11.84
CA GLN A 109 2.95 -3.34 12.20
C GLN A 109 4.12 -3.94 13.00
N SER A 110 3.84 -4.83 13.97
CA SER A 110 4.90 -5.53 14.70
C SER A 110 5.68 -6.51 13.83
N ILE A 111 5.02 -7.24 12.93
CA ILE A 111 5.71 -8.17 12.00
C ILE A 111 6.62 -7.39 11.04
N VAL A 112 6.14 -6.30 10.45
CA VAL A 112 6.96 -5.45 9.56
C VAL A 112 8.17 -4.88 10.30
N LYS A 113 7.99 -4.40 11.53
CA LYS A 113 9.11 -3.94 12.38
C LYS A 113 10.11 -5.03 12.74
N ASP A 114 9.64 -6.27 12.94
CA ASP A 114 10.50 -7.42 13.23
C ASP A 114 11.35 -7.77 12.01
N TYR A 115 10.79 -7.76 10.79
CA TYR A 115 11.59 -7.84 9.56
C TYR A 115 12.55 -6.65 9.41
N GLU A 116 12.07 -5.40 9.57
CA GLU A 116 12.93 -4.19 9.50
C GLU A 116 14.07 -4.16 10.54
N GLY A 117 13.97 -4.95 11.63
CA GLY A 117 15.01 -5.10 12.65
C GLY A 117 15.93 -6.31 12.47
N ASN A 118 15.56 -7.29 11.62
CA ASN A 118 16.29 -8.52 11.37
C ASN A 118 16.73 -8.61 9.88
N GLU A 119 17.36 -7.55 9.37
CA GLU A 119 17.96 -7.58 8.03
C GLU A 119 19.16 -8.55 8.00
N PRO A 120 19.31 -9.41 6.96
CA PRO A 120 20.46 -10.31 6.86
C PRO A 120 21.79 -9.55 6.76
N ASP A 121 22.75 -9.93 7.61
CA ASP A 121 24.13 -9.46 7.53
C ASP A 121 24.77 -9.75 6.15
N ALA A 122 25.77 -8.94 5.77
CA ALA A 122 26.46 -9.12 4.50
C ALA A 122 27.13 -10.50 4.36
N PHE A 123 27.09 -11.07 3.14
CA PHE A 123 27.67 -12.38 2.85
C PHE A 123 29.12 -12.50 3.35
N THR A 124 29.34 -13.47 4.22
CA THR A 124 30.67 -13.84 4.71
C THR A 124 30.95 -15.26 4.24
N SER A 125 31.88 -15.39 3.29
CA SER A 125 32.36 -16.67 2.81
C SER A 125 32.95 -17.49 3.97
N ARG A 126 32.61 -18.78 3.99
CA ARG A 126 33.15 -19.75 4.96
C ARG A 126 34.49 -20.35 4.50
N TYR A 127 34.81 -20.16 3.22
CA TYR A 127 35.93 -20.80 2.53
C TYR A 127 37.00 -19.79 2.09
N ASP A 128 36.74 -18.49 2.12
CA ASP A 128 37.66 -17.40 1.72
C ASP A 128 39.08 -17.59 2.25
N GLY A 129 39.26 -17.79 3.56
CA GLY A 129 40.58 -18.06 4.14
C GLY A 129 41.27 -19.31 3.59
N GLN A 130 40.52 -20.34 3.17
CA GLN A 130 41.10 -21.53 2.51
C GLN A 130 41.40 -21.27 1.03
N ILE A 131 40.50 -20.57 0.33
CA ILE A 131 40.63 -20.14 -1.07
C ILE A 131 41.86 -19.24 -1.24
N GLN A 132 42.01 -18.22 -0.39
CA GLN A 132 43.18 -17.34 -0.34
C GLN A 132 44.48 -18.10 -0.04
N ASN A 133 44.46 -19.06 0.90
CA ASN A 133 45.65 -19.86 1.20
C ASN A 133 46.09 -20.72 0.00
N ILE A 134 45.16 -21.34 -0.73
CA ILE A 134 45.49 -22.11 -1.94
C ILE A 134 45.92 -21.19 -3.09
N LEU A 135 45.25 -20.05 -3.30
CA LEU A 135 45.68 -19.02 -4.25
C LEU A 135 47.10 -18.53 -3.96
N ASN A 136 47.43 -18.24 -2.69
CA ASN A 136 48.78 -17.85 -2.29
C ASN A 136 49.80 -18.98 -2.52
N GLY A 137 49.41 -20.24 -2.29
CA GLY A 137 50.26 -21.41 -2.60
C GLY A 137 50.54 -21.60 -4.09
N ILE A 138 49.56 -21.29 -4.96
CA ILE A 138 49.70 -21.31 -6.42
C ILE A 138 50.53 -20.11 -6.91
N LEU A 139 50.25 -18.89 -6.41
CA LEU A 139 50.89 -17.65 -6.86
C LEU A 139 52.35 -17.51 -6.41
N ASN A 140 52.69 -18.03 -5.22
CA ASN A 140 54.06 -18.02 -4.69
C ASN A 140 54.79 -19.35 -4.95
N ARG A 141 54.28 -20.17 -5.88
CA ARG A 141 54.88 -21.46 -6.21
C ARG A 141 56.23 -21.25 -6.89
N LYS A 142 57.27 -21.87 -6.34
CA LYS A 142 58.61 -21.85 -6.94
C LYS A 142 58.63 -22.73 -8.19
N ASP A 143 59.42 -22.30 -9.18
CA ASP A 143 59.74 -23.13 -10.35
C ASP A 143 60.34 -24.47 -9.93
N PHE A 144 60.14 -25.49 -10.77
CA PHE A 144 60.71 -26.82 -10.53
C PHE A 144 62.25 -26.76 -10.53
N SER A 145 62.85 -27.34 -9.51
CA SER A 145 64.30 -27.49 -9.37
C SER A 145 64.58 -28.80 -8.65
N TYR A 146 65.43 -29.64 -9.24
CA TYR A 146 65.80 -30.96 -8.71
C TYR A 146 67.21 -30.91 -8.11
N ASP A 147 67.31 -31.18 -6.80
CA ASP A 147 68.60 -31.40 -6.13
C ASP A 147 68.71 -32.85 -5.69
N MET A 148 69.44 -33.61 -6.49
CA MET A 148 69.84 -35.00 -6.28
C MET A 148 70.39 -35.28 -4.86
N ASN A 149 71.06 -34.32 -4.23
CA ASN A 149 71.65 -34.53 -2.90
C ASN A 149 70.60 -34.42 -1.78
N ASN A 150 69.54 -33.65 -2.00
CA ASN A 150 68.43 -33.49 -1.07
C ASN A 150 67.25 -34.46 -1.33
N ASP A 151 67.22 -35.14 -2.49
CA ASP A 151 66.25 -36.22 -2.73
C ASP A 151 66.53 -37.43 -1.81
N GLN A 152 65.60 -37.69 -0.90
CA GLN A 152 65.61 -38.83 0.01
C GLN A 152 65.59 -40.17 -0.73
N MET A 153 64.96 -40.25 -1.90
CA MET A 153 64.94 -41.47 -2.72
C MET A 153 66.31 -41.71 -3.36
N TYR A 154 66.94 -40.69 -3.94
CA TYR A 154 68.33 -40.79 -4.41
C TYR A 154 69.28 -41.22 -3.29
N GLN A 155 69.16 -40.67 -2.08
CA GLN A 155 69.98 -41.10 -0.93
C GLN A 155 69.79 -42.60 -0.61
N GLN A 156 68.55 -43.10 -0.62
CA GLN A 156 68.26 -44.52 -0.41
C GLN A 156 68.87 -45.42 -1.51
N TYR A 157 68.79 -45.00 -2.78
CA TYR A 157 69.45 -45.70 -3.88
C TYR A 157 70.97 -45.67 -3.73
N ARG A 158 71.58 -44.49 -3.54
CA ARG A 158 73.04 -44.34 -3.33
C ARG A 158 73.56 -45.27 -2.24
N ASP A 159 72.88 -45.31 -1.10
CA ASP A 159 73.31 -46.13 0.04
C ASP A 159 73.08 -47.63 -0.21
N ALA A 160 72.08 -48.01 -1.02
CA ALA A 160 71.92 -49.38 -1.49
C ALA A 160 73.04 -49.80 -2.47
N TYR A 161 73.29 -48.99 -3.50
CA TYR A 161 74.35 -49.23 -4.49
C TYR A 161 75.74 -49.24 -3.83
N MET A 162 76.03 -48.37 -2.85
CA MET A 162 77.28 -48.43 -2.09
C MET A 162 77.42 -49.71 -1.26
N ARG A 163 76.34 -50.17 -0.58
CA ARG A 163 76.37 -51.47 0.12
C ARG A 163 76.62 -52.63 -0.85
N GLN A 164 75.98 -52.60 -2.01
CA GLN A 164 76.05 -53.67 -3.01
C GLN A 164 77.41 -53.72 -3.71
N GLY A 165 77.98 -52.55 -4.07
CA GLY A 165 79.34 -52.43 -4.59
C GLY A 165 80.41 -52.79 -3.57
N GLN A 166 80.25 -52.44 -2.29
CA GLN A 166 81.14 -52.91 -1.22
C GLN A 166 81.07 -54.43 -1.04
N GLN A 167 79.88 -55.03 -1.15
CA GLN A 167 79.72 -56.47 -1.06
C GLN A 167 80.40 -57.16 -2.25
N ALA A 168 80.12 -56.73 -3.48
CA ALA A 168 80.78 -57.24 -4.69
C ALA A 168 82.31 -57.08 -4.67
N MET A 169 82.83 -55.97 -4.11
CA MET A 169 84.26 -55.76 -3.91
C MET A 169 84.84 -56.74 -2.88
N ARG A 170 84.16 -57.01 -1.75
CA ARG A 170 84.59 -58.04 -0.77
C ARG A 170 84.57 -59.44 -1.38
N ASP A 171 83.53 -59.77 -2.14
CA ASP A 171 83.37 -61.09 -2.74
C ASP A 171 84.43 -61.32 -3.85
N THR A 172 84.70 -60.29 -4.66
CA THR A 172 85.79 -60.28 -5.65
C THR A 172 87.16 -60.40 -4.99
N MET A 173 87.40 -59.64 -3.91
CA MET A 173 88.67 -59.67 -3.18
C MET A 173 88.87 -61.01 -2.45
N GLY A 174 87.81 -61.59 -1.89
CA GLY A 174 87.82 -62.92 -1.27
C GLY A 174 88.09 -64.03 -2.28
N ALA A 175 87.42 -64.01 -3.42
CA ALA A 175 87.66 -64.95 -4.52
C ALA A 175 89.09 -64.83 -5.07
N ALA A 176 89.60 -63.60 -5.25
CA ALA A 176 90.97 -63.37 -5.67
C ALA A 176 91.99 -63.82 -4.61
N SER A 177 91.77 -63.53 -3.32
CA SER A 177 92.64 -63.98 -2.22
C SER A 177 92.65 -65.51 -2.06
N ALA A 178 91.55 -66.20 -2.36
CA ALA A 178 91.52 -67.66 -2.43
C ALA A 178 92.35 -68.19 -3.61
N LEU A 179 92.36 -67.47 -4.74
CA LEU A 179 93.15 -67.82 -5.93
C LEU A 179 94.66 -67.50 -5.78
N THR A 180 95.02 -66.47 -5.02
CA THR A 180 96.41 -66.01 -4.79
C THR A 180 97.04 -66.55 -3.51
N GLY A 181 96.39 -67.48 -2.80
CA GLY A 181 96.95 -68.11 -1.59
C GLY A 181 97.14 -67.14 -0.42
N GLY A 182 96.27 -66.15 -0.28
CA GLY A 182 96.29 -65.18 0.82
C GLY A 182 97.19 -63.95 0.60
N TYR A 183 98.02 -63.92 -0.45
CA TYR A 183 98.72 -62.68 -0.82
C TYR A 183 97.73 -61.72 -1.50
N GLY A 184 97.46 -60.58 -0.86
CA GLY A 184 96.60 -59.52 -1.38
C GLY A 184 97.16 -58.91 -2.66
N SER A 185 96.73 -59.43 -3.81
CA SER A 185 97.20 -58.99 -5.12
C SER A 185 96.59 -57.63 -5.48
N THR A 186 97.41 -56.73 -6.04
CA THR A 186 96.94 -55.49 -6.67
C THR A 186 95.89 -55.73 -7.75
N TYR A 187 95.89 -56.91 -8.38
CA TYR A 187 94.83 -57.32 -9.32
C TYR A 187 93.43 -57.37 -8.68
N ALA A 188 93.33 -57.85 -7.43
CA ALA A 188 92.06 -57.91 -6.69
C ALA A 188 91.52 -56.51 -6.39
N GLN A 189 92.41 -55.59 -6.03
CA GLN A 189 92.07 -54.20 -5.74
C GLN A 189 91.66 -53.44 -7.00
N THR A 190 92.36 -53.64 -8.12
CA THR A 190 91.97 -53.07 -9.43
C THR A 190 90.61 -53.59 -9.90
N ALA A 191 90.38 -54.90 -9.86
CA ALA A 191 89.11 -55.51 -10.29
C ALA A 191 87.94 -55.08 -9.38
N GLY A 192 88.15 -55.02 -8.06
CA GLY A 192 87.15 -54.56 -7.11
C GLY A 192 86.73 -53.10 -7.33
N SER A 193 87.69 -52.21 -7.61
CA SER A 193 87.39 -50.81 -7.98
C SER A 193 86.60 -50.72 -9.28
N GLN A 194 87.00 -51.46 -10.31
CA GLN A 194 86.34 -51.44 -11.62
C GLN A 194 84.90 -51.95 -11.57
N ALA A 195 84.58 -52.88 -10.65
CA ALA A 195 83.21 -53.28 -10.36
C ALA A 195 82.42 -52.20 -9.60
N TYR A 196 83.05 -51.53 -8.62
CA TYR A 196 82.44 -50.43 -7.86
C TYR A 196 82.08 -49.23 -8.75
N ASP A 197 82.93 -48.89 -9.73
CA ASP A 197 82.68 -47.83 -10.71
C ASP A 197 81.43 -48.11 -11.58
N GLN A 198 81.13 -49.38 -11.89
CA GLN A 198 79.91 -49.74 -12.61
C GLN A 198 78.64 -49.58 -11.75
N TYR A 199 78.71 -49.81 -10.43
CA TYR A 199 77.59 -49.50 -9.53
C TYR A 199 77.36 -47.99 -9.42
N LEU A 200 78.41 -47.16 -9.51
CA LEU A 200 78.28 -45.70 -9.59
C LEU A 200 77.70 -45.23 -10.94
N ALA A 201 78.09 -45.85 -12.06
CA ALA A 201 77.49 -45.56 -13.36
C ALA A 201 75.99 -45.88 -13.36
N ALA A 202 75.61 -47.08 -12.92
CA ALA A 202 74.22 -47.53 -12.84
C ALA A 202 73.36 -46.76 -11.81
N LEU A 203 73.97 -46.01 -10.88
CA LEU A 203 73.27 -45.05 -10.03
C LEU A 203 73.00 -43.74 -10.76
N ASN A 204 73.95 -43.24 -11.57
CA ASN A 204 73.76 -42.05 -12.40
C ASN A 204 72.69 -42.29 -13.49
N ASP A 205 72.58 -43.50 -14.04
CA ASP A 205 71.51 -43.88 -14.97
C ASP A 205 70.10 -43.77 -14.35
N LYS A 206 69.98 -43.75 -13.01
CA LYS A 206 68.72 -43.54 -12.28
C LYS A 206 68.40 -42.08 -11.95
N VAL A 207 69.34 -41.16 -12.14
CA VAL A 207 69.11 -39.72 -11.91
C VAL A 207 67.95 -39.16 -12.76
N PRO A 208 67.87 -39.41 -14.08
CA PRO A 208 66.78 -38.86 -14.90
C PRO A 208 65.40 -39.42 -14.54
N GLU A 209 65.34 -40.67 -14.07
CA GLU A 209 64.10 -41.33 -13.62
C GLU A 209 63.57 -40.70 -12.32
N LEU A 210 64.48 -40.36 -11.39
CA LEU A 210 64.16 -39.67 -10.14
C LEU A 210 63.79 -38.20 -10.37
N GLU A 211 64.52 -37.49 -11.24
CA GLU A 211 64.17 -36.12 -11.66
C GLU A 211 62.79 -36.08 -12.32
N GLN A 212 62.50 -37.02 -13.24
CA GLN A 212 61.19 -37.13 -13.89
C GLN A 212 60.07 -37.48 -12.88
N ASN A 213 60.34 -38.32 -11.89
CA ASN A 213 59.39 -38.62 -10.82
C ASN A 213 59.11 -37.38 -9.94
N ALA A 214 60.15 -36.65 -9.53
CA ALA A 214 60.03 -35.40 -8.79
C ALA A 214 59.25 -34.34 -9.59
N TYR A 215 59.49 -34.24 -10.90
CA TYR A 215 58.75 -33.36 -11.81
C TYR A 215 57.28 -33.75 -11.93
N ASN A 216 56.99 -35.06 -12.06
CA ASN A 216 55.61 -35.56 -12.05
C ASN A 216 54.90 -35.27 -10.71
N GLN A 217 55.60 -35.42 -9.58
CA GLN A 217 55.05 -35.08 -8.26
C GLN A 217 54.78 -33.56 -8.14
N TYR A 218 55.68 -32.72 -8.66
CA TYR A 218 55.47 -31.27 -8.78
C TYR A 218 54.27 -30.92 -9.69
N LEU A 219 54.09 -31.59 -10.82
CA LEU A 219 52.89 -31.38 -11.65
C LEU A 219 51.62 -31.81 -10.92
N ASN A 220 51.64 -32.96 -10.24
CA ASN A 220 50.50 -33.49 -9.50
C ASN A 220 50.07 -32.60 -8.33
N GLU A 221 51.01 -32.09 -7.52
CA GLU A 221 50.71 -31.16 -6.43
C GLU A 221 50.10 -29.85 -6.97
N GLY A 222 50.60 -29.34 -8.10
CA GLY A 222 50.02 -28.17 -8.76
C GLY A 222 48.57 -28.42 -9.23
N ASN A 223 48.34 -29.54 -9.91
CA ASN A 223 47.01 -29.97 -10.33
C ASN A 223 46.07 -30.19 -9.14
N GLU A 224 46.55 -30.73 -8.02
CA GLU A 224 45.75 -30.92 -6.82
C GLU A 224 45.36 -29.59 -6.17
N MET A 225 46.28 -28.60 -6.12
CA MET A 225 45.94 -27.26 -5.66
C MET A 225 44.85 -26.62 -6.52
N TYR A 226 44.93 -26.70 -7.86
CA TYR A 226 43.85 -26.22 -8.74
C TYR A 226 42.53 -26.98 -8.54
N ASN A 227 42.57 -28.31 -8.40
CA ASN A 227 41.37 -29.11 -8.15
C ASN A 227 40.71 -28.77 -6.81
N ARG A 228 41.49 -28.57 -5.75
CA ARG A 228 41.01 -28.11 -4.43
C ARG A 228 40.46 -26.68 -4.48
N LEU A 229 41.10 -25.78 -5.23
CA LEU A 229 40.61 -24.41 -5.44
C LEU A 229 39.25 -24.41 -6.14
N ASN A 230 39.12 -25.13 -7.27
CA ASN A 230 37.86 -25.26 -8.01
C ASN A 230 36.75 -25.87 -7.14
N ALA A 231 37.06 -26.86 -6.30
CA ALA A 231 36.10 -27.47 -5.40
C ALA A 231 35.64 -26.51 -4.29
N LEU A 232 36.54 -25.72 -3.69
CA LEU A 232 36.20 -24.71 -2.69
C LEU A 232 35.40 -23.55 -3.30
N GLN A 233 35.76 -23.10 -4.50
CA GLN A 233 35.01 -22.07 -5.23
C GLN A 233 33.58 -22.53 -5.53
N GLY A 234 33.39 -23.76 -6.02
CA GLY A 234 32.04 -24.30 -6.26
C GLY A 234 31.20 -24.47 -4.98
N LEU A 235 31.84 -24.71 -3.83
CA LEU A 235 31.15 -24.70 -2.52
C LEU A 235 30.79 -23.27 -2.09
N ASP A 236 31.67 -22.29 -2.32
CA ASP A 236 31.42 -20.90 -1.97
C ASP A 236 30.36 -20.25 -2.87
N ASP A 237 30.37 -20.51 -4.17
CA ASP A 237 29.30 -20.15 -5.12
C ASP A 237 27.94 -20.74 -4.68
N THR A 238 27.95 -21.95 -4.11
CA THR A 238 26.74 -22.61 -3.58
C THR A 238 26.23 -21.92 -2.32
N ASP A 239 27.10 -21.61 -1.34
CA ASP A 239 26.70 -20.91 -0.12
C ASP A 239 26.35 -19.43 -0.39
N TYR A 240 26.98 -18.77 -1.37
CA TYR A 240 26.59 -17.44 -1.86
C TYR A 240 25.24 -17.44 -2.58
N SER A 241 24.95 -18.49 -3.36
CA SER A 241 23.63 -18.65 -4.00
C SER A 241 22.54 -18.84 -2.94
N ARG A 242 22.75 -19.72 -1.95
CA ARG A 242 21.84 -19.88 -0.80
C ARG A 242 21.65 -18.59 -0.01
N TYR A 243 22.73 -17.84 0.23
CA TYR A 243 22.66 -16.53 0.87
C TYR A 243 21.77 -15.58 0.06
N ARG A 244 21.97 -15.48 -1.26
CA ARG A 244 21.14 -14.66 -2.15
C ARG A 244 19.68 -15.06 -2.07
N ASP A 245 19.38 -16.36 -2.04
CA ASP A 245 18.02 -16.87 -1.91
C ASP A 245 17.41 -16.46 -0.55
N THR A 246 18.14 -16.61 0.57
CA THR A 246 17.64 -16.15 1.89
C THR A 246 17.44 -14.64 1.97
N VAL A 247 18.27 -13.84 1.29
CA VAL A 247 18.11 -12.39 1.18
C VAL A 247 16.90 -12.03 0.32
N ASN A 248 16.70 -12.74 -0.80
CA ASN A 248 15.52 -12.57 -1.65
C ASN A 248 14.23 -12.94 -0.90
N ASP A 249 14.23 -14.02 -0.14
CA ASP A 249 13.10 -14.45 0.69
C ASP A 249 12.82 -13.47 1.84
N TYR A 250 13.86 -12.91 2.47
CA TYR A 250 13.74 -11.82 3.43
C TYR A 250 13.03 -10.61 2.80
N TYR A 251 13.52 -10.11 1.66
CA TYR A 251 12.90 -8.98 0.97
C TYR A 251 11.47 -9.27 0.52
N THR A 252 11.23 -10.47 -0.02
CA THR A 252 9.89 -10.92 -0.47
C THR A 252 8.90 -10.98 0.70
N ASN A 253 9.31 -11.54 1.83
CA ASN A 253 8.47 -11.66 3.02
C ASN A 253 8.24 -10.29 3.68
N ARG A 254 9.27 -9.47 3.84
CA ARG A 254 9.15 -8.09 4.35
C ARG A 254 8.17 -7.29 3.50
N ASP A 255 8.30 -7.33 2.18
CA ASP A 255 7.45 -6.56 1.27
C ASP A 255 6.03 -7.13 1.21
N TYR A 256 5.84 -8.46 1.33
CA TYR A 256 4.53 -9.08 1.52
C TYR A 256 3.84 -8.57 2.79
N TYR A 257 4.52 -8.60 3.94
CA TYR A 257 3.96 -8.12 5.20
C TYR A 257 3.76 -6.59 5.23
N ASN A 258 4.62 -5.82 4.56
CA ASN A 258 4.45 -4.37 4.41
C ASN A 258 3.20 -4.04 3.57
N ASN A 259 3.02 -4.71 2.43
CA ASN A 259 1.81 -4.59 1.63
C ASN A 259 0.56 -5.02 2.41
N ARG A 260 0.63 -6.10 3.21
CA ARG A 260 -0.49 -6.52 4.05
C ARG A 260 -0.79 -5.54 5.18
N TYR A 261 0.23 -4.97 5.83
CA TYR A 261 0.06 -3.88 6.80
C TYR A 261 -0.63 -2.67 6.16
N ASN A 262 -0.17 -2.21 4.99
CA ASN A 262 -0.75 -1.08 4.28
C ASN A 262 -2.21 -1.35 3.87
N GLN A 263 -2.52 -2.58 3.43
CA GLN A 263 -3.88 -3.01 3.09
C GLN A 263 -4.81 -2.99 4.30
N GLU A 264 -4.42 -3.64 5.40
CA GLU A 264 -5.23 -3.72 6.62
C GLU A 264 -5.39 -2.33 7.25
N TYR A 265 -4.34 -1.49 7.25
CA TYR A 265 -4.43 -0.08 7.67
C TYR A 265 -5.40 0.71 6.80
N GLY A 266 -5.37 0.50 5.48
CA GLY A 266 -6.29 1.13 4.54
C GLY A 266 -7.76 0.77 4.79
N TYR A 267 -8.05 -0.49 5.10
CA TYR A 267 -9.41 -0.92 5.45
C TYR A 267 -9.86 -0.39 6.82
N ASP A 268 -8.99 -0.43 7.83
CA ASP A 268 -9.28 0.02 9.20
C ASP A 268 -9.48 1.54 9.28
N TYR A 269 -8.62 2.30 8.59
CA TYR A 269 -8.77 3.76 8.44
C TYR A 269 -9.98 4.12 7.55
N GLY A 270 -10.23 3.35 6.48
CA GLY A 270 -11.41 3.51 5.64
C GLY A 270 -12.71 3.38 6.44
N ARG A 271 -12.84 2.31 7.23
CA ARG A 271 -13.96 2.13 8.19
C ARG A 271 -14.15 3.33 9.11
N TYR A 272 -13.07 3.85 9.67
CA TYR A 272 -13.12 5.05 10.53
C TYR A 272 -13.59 6.32 9.78
N GLN A 273 -13.29 6.46 8.48
CA GLN A 273 -13.79 7.57 7.66
C GLN A 273 -15.25 7.38 7.24
N ASP A 274 -15.67 6.16 6.92
CA ASP A 274 -17.07 5.82 6.65
C ASP A 274 -17.95 6.12 7.88
N ASP A 275 -17.53 5.63 9.06
CA ASP A 275 -18.15 5.89 10.36
C ASP A 275 -18.27 7.40 10.67
N LEU A 276 -17.22 8.17 10.42
CA LEU A 276 -17.21 9.63 10.65
C LEU A 276 -18.14 10.36 9.67
N THR A 277 -18.23 9.88 8.43
CA THR A 277 -19.13 10.42 7.40
C THR A 277 -20.59 10.11 7.75
N GLN A 278 -20.87 8.90 8.24
CA GLN A 278 -22.20 8.49 8.70
C GLN A 278 -22.64 9.25 9.96
N ASP A 279 -21.76 9.43 10.95
CA ASP A 279 -22.02 10.27 12.14
C ASP A 279 -22.35 11.71 11.71
N ASN A 280 -21.58 12.30 10.79
CA ASN A 280 -21.84 13.66 10.28
C ASN A 280 -23.19 13.74 9.52
N TRP A 281 -23.54 12.73 8.72
CA TRP A 281 -24.82 12.67 8.01
C TRP A 281 -26.00 12.52 8.98
N GLU A 282 -25.91 11.65 10.00
CA GLU A 282 -26.93 11.53 11.07
C GLU A 282 -27.08 12.87 11.82
N THR A 283 -25.98 13.55 12.12
CA THR A 283 -25.95 14.88 12.75
C THR A 283 -26.66 15.93 11.88
N GLN A 284 -26.42 15.97 10.57
CA GLN A 284 -27.10 16.89 9.64
C GLN A 284 -28.59 16.55 9.46
N PHE A 285 -28.92 15.27 9.30
CA PHE A 285 -30.30 14.81 9.14
C PHE A 285 -31.17 15.16 10.37
N ARG A 286 -30.63 14.97 11.58
CA ARG A 286 -31.31 15.38 12.82
C ARG A 286 -31.49 16.90 12.91
N TYR A 287 -30.51 17.68 12.48
CA TYR A 287 -30.65 19.14 12.43
C TYR A 287 -31.74 19.59 11.45
N GLN A 288 -31.85 18.95 10.28
CA GLN A 288 -32.93 19.21 9.32
C GLN A 288 -34.30 18.84 9.92
N GLN A 289 -34.41 17.69 10.59
CA GLN A 289 -35.65 17.28 11.25
C GLN A 289 -36.08 18.27 12.35
N ASP A 290 -35.14 18.80 13.14
CA ASP A 290 -35.43 19.83 14.15
C ASP A 290 -35.81 21.18 13.52
N GLN A 291 -35.20 21.56 12.39
CA GLN A 291 -35.60 22.72 11.57
C GLN A 291 -37.04 22.56 11.05
N ASP A 292 -37.36 21.42 10.43
CA ASP A 292 -38.69 21.15 9.87
C ASP A 292 -39.76 21.12 10.97
N ALA A 293 -39.46 20.53 12.14
CA ALA A 293 -40.35 20.50 13.30
C ALA A 293 -40.52 21.88 13.98
N LEU A 294 -39.58 22.81 13.78
CA LEU A 294 -39.75 24.22 14.17
C LEU A 294 -40.57 24.98 13.13
N ALA A 295 -40.31 24.79 11.84
CA ALA A 295 -41.07 25.38 10.75
C ALA A 295 -42.56 24.99 10.80
N GLN A 296 -42.87 23.71 11.06
CA GLN A 296 -44.24 23.22 11.24
C GLN A 296 -44.94 23.88 12.45
N ARG A 297 -44.24 24.05 13.58
CA ARG A 297 -44.80 24.74 14.76
C ARG A 297 -45.04 26.24 14.48
N ASN A 298 -44.15 26.89 13.76
CA ASN A 298 -44.32 28.29 13.37
C ASN A 298 -45.50 28.45 12.39
N TRP A 299 -45.62 27.56 11.40
CA TRP A 299 -46.74 27.52 10.44
C TRP A 299 -48.08 27.29 11.15
N GLN A 300 -48.16 26.30 12.05
CA GLN A 300 -49.36 26.02 12.84
C GLN A 300 -49.77 27.24 13.68
N THR A 301 -48.80 27.88 14.36
CA THR A 301 -49.03 29.10 15.15
C THR A 301 -49.57 30.25 14.29
N GLN A 302 -49.00 30.45 13.10
CA GLN A 302 -49.44 31.48 12.16
C GLN A 302 -50.84 31.20 11.59
N PHE A 303 -51.14 29.93 11.29
CA PHE A 303 -52.46 29.49 10.82
C PHE A 303 -53.56 29.69 11.86
N ASP A 304 -53.32 29.27 13.11
CA ASP A 304 -54.30 29.47 14.19
C ASP A 304 -54.49 30.97 14.54
N TYR A 305 -53.42 31.78 14.48
CA TYR A 305 -53.53 33.24 14.61
C TYR A 305 -54.36 33.88 13.49
N GLN A 306 -54.18 33.47 12.23
CA GLN A 306 -54.96 33.99 11.11
C GLN A 306 -56.45 33.60 11.21
N LYS A 307 -56.72 32.37 11.63
CA LYS A 307 -58.06 31.86 11.94
C LYS A 307 -58.73 32.61 13.10
N GLU A 308 -57.97 33.06 14.10
CA GLU A 308 -58.48 33.94 15.17
C GLU A 308 -58.80 35.35 14.64
N GLN A 309 -57.95 35.94 13.79
CA GLN A 309 -58.25 37.21 13.13
C GLN A 309 -59.53 37.14 12.30
N ASP A 310 -59.71 36.08 11.50
CA ASP A 310 -60.91 35.87 10.70
C ASP A 310 -62.17 35.68 11.56
N ALA A 311 -62.07 35.02 12.71
CA ALA A 311 -63.16 34.91 13.67
C ALA A 311 -63.57 36.30 14.23
N ILE A 312 -62.58 37.13 14.60
CA ILE A 312 -62.82 38.51 15.07
C ILE A 312 -63.45 39.37 13.97
N GLN A 313 -62.96 39.28 12.73
CA GLN A 313 -63.54 40.01 11.59
C GLN A 313 -64.99 39.59 11.31
N ASN A 314 -65.29 38.29 11.35
CA ASN A 314 -66.66 37.78 11.17
C ASN A 314 -67.58 38.21 12.32
N ALA A 315 -67.12 38.19 13.58
CA ALA A 315 -67.89 38.68 14.72
C ALA A 315 -68.20 40.18 14.59
N LEU A 316 -67.22 41.00 14.19
CA LEU A 316 -67.40 42.43 13.95
C LEU A 316 -68.34 42.70 12.77
N ALA A 317 -68.30 41.88 11.71
CA ALA A 317 -69.23 41.96 10.58
C ALA A 317 -70.67 41.62 11.01
N GLN A 318 -70.86 40.58 11.81
CA GLN A 318 -72.16 40.22 12.40
C GLN A 318 -72.69 41.33 13.32
N GLN A 319 -71.84 41.93 14.15
CA GLN A 319 -72.22 43.06 15.01
C GLN A 319 -72.63 44.30 14.18
N LYS A 320 -71.89 44.62 13.11
CA LYS A 320 -72.24 45.71 12.17
C LYS A 320 -73.56 45.44 11.43
N LEU A 321 -73.83 44.18 11.08
CA LEU A 321 -75.09 43.76 10.46
C LEU A 321 -76.27 43.84 11.45
N ALA A 322 -76.09 43.40 12.69
CA ALA A 322 -77.09 43.57 13.74
C ALA A 322 -77.38 45.07 14.03
N ALA A 323 -76.35 45.91 14.02
CA ALA A 323 -76.49 47.35 14.17
C ALA A 323 -77.23 48.00 12.97
N SER A 324 -76.98 47.56 11.73
CA SER A 324 -77.71 48.07 10.55
C SER A 324 -79.16 47.59 10.51
N LEU A 325 -79.45 46.37 10.97
CA LEU A 325 -80.81 45.89 11.23
C LEU A 325 -81.52 46.74 12.31
N SER A 326 -80.86 47.11 13.41
CA SER A 326 -81.43 48.00 14.43
C SER A 326 -81.65 49.45 13.96
N LYS A 327 -81.16 49.81 12.76
CA LYS A 327 -81.28 51.15 12.16
C LYS A 327 -82.10 51.16 10.86
N SER A 328 -82.72 50.05 10.46
CA SER A 328 -83.42 49.92 9.17
C SER A 328 -84.89 49.50 9.26
N SER A 329 -85.63 50.04 10.23
CA SER A 329 -87.11 49.99 10.25
C SER A 329 -87.75 50.94 9.22
N SER A 330 -87.23 50.99 7.98
CA SER A 330 -87.73 51.88 6.92
C SER A 330 -87.32 51.45 5.49
N GLY A 331 -88.07 50.51 4.90
CA GLY A 331 -88.31 50.41 3.44
C GLY A 331 -87.24 49.81 2.52
N GLY A 332 -87.67 49.33 1.34
CA GLY A 332 -86.80 49.14 0.17
C GLY A 332 -86.50 47.70 -0.28
N SER A 333 -87.51 46.88 -0.57
CA SER A 333 -87.30 45.57 -1.21
C SER A 333 -86.87 45.70 -2.69
N GLY A 334 -85.82 44.99 -3.09
CA GLY A 334 -85.42 44.84 -4.51
C GLY A 334 -84.70 43.52 -4.75
N SER A 335 -85.35 42.56 -5.42
CA SER A 335 -84.87 41.18 -5.56
C SER A 335 -84.79 40.74 -7.03
N SER A 336 -83.58 40.44 -7.51
CA SER A 336 -83.35 39.89 -8.86
C SER A 336 -82.10 39.01 -8.96
N LYS A 337 -82.19 37.84 -8.33
CA LYS A 337 -81.84 36.52 -8.91
C LYS A 337 -80.46 36.36 -9.61
N LYS A 338 -79.53 35.73 -8.88
CA LYS A 338 -78.44 34.81 -9.31
C LYS A 338 -78.16 34.67 -10.82
N ASN A 339 -76.87 34.70 -11.16
CA ASN A 339 -76.24 33.50 -11.73
C ASN A 339 -74.85 33.27 -11.13
N SER A 340 -74.31 32.05 -11.19
CA SER A 340 -73.10 31.64 -10.44
C SER A 340 -72.13 30.82 -11.28
N SER A 341 -70.90 31.30 -11.44
CA SER A 341 -69.81 30.59 -12.14
C SER A 341 -68.53 30.54 -11.28
N LYS A 342 -68.60 29.72 -10.23
CA LYS A 342 -67.52 28.88 -9.67
C LYS A 342 -66.08 29.27 -10.07
N ALA A 343 -65.36 29.94 -9.17
CA ALA A 343 -63.93 30.18 -9.34
C ALA A 343 -63.17 28.84 -9.40
N SER A 344 -62.60 28.53 -10.57
CA SER A 344 -61.74 27.36 -10.76
C SER A 344 -60.30 27.76 -10.50
N SER A 345 -59.78 27.45 -9.31
CA SER A 345 -58.37 27.66 -8.95
C SER A 345 -57.48 26.65 -9.67
N GLY A 346 -57.19 26.90 -10.94
CA GLY A 346 -56.20 26.17 -11.73
C GLY A 346 -55.21 27.14 -12.38
N TYR A 347 -53.91 26.87 -12.23
CA TYR A 347 -52.87 27.64 -12.89
C TYR A 347 -53.01 27.58 -14.42
N THR A 348 -52.63 28.65 -15.13
CA THR A 348 -52.68 28.62 -16.59
C THR A 348 -51.47 27.91 -17.17
N LYS A 349 -51.56 27.45 -18.43
CA LYS A 349 -50.43 26.87 -19.16
C LYS A 349 -49.19 27.80 -19.18
N THR A 350 -49.40 29.11 -19.24
CA THR A 350 -48.35 30.13 -19.18
C THR A 350 -47.62 30.14 -17.83
N ASP A 351 -48.34 29.88 -16.73
CA ASP A 351 -47.76 29.84 -15.38
C ASP A 351 -46.95 28.56 -15.19
N TYR A 352 -47.42 27.42 -15.70
CA TYR A 352 -46.63 26.18 -15.74
C TYR A 352 -45.38 26.30 -16.61
N VAL A 353 -45.41 27.03 -17.74
CA VAL A 353 -44.20 27.33 -18.53
C VAL A 353 -43.22 28.21 -17.74
N ARG A 354 -43.72 29.19 -16.97
CA ARG A 354 -42.87 30.04 -16.12
C ARG A 354 -42.21 29.24 -14.99
N LEU A 355 -42.96 28.36 -14.34
CA LEU A 355 -42.47 27.46 -13.28
C LEU A 355 -41.47 26.42 -13.81
N ALA A 356 -41.79 25.77 -14.93
CA ALA A 356 -40.88 24.83 -15.59
C ALA A 356 -39.55 25.51 -15.93
N LYS A 357 -39.61 26.77 -16.38
CA LYS A 357 -38.43 27.56 -16.71
C LYS A 357 -37.62 27.99 -15.49
N SER A 358 -38.24 28.34 -14.36
CA SER A 358 -37.45 28.65 -13.15
C SER A 358 -36.70 27.41 -12.67
N LEU A 359 -37.36 26.25 -12.60
CA LEU A 359 -36.73 25.00 -12.16
C LEU A 359 -35.60 24.55 -13.11
N LEU A 360 -35.80 24.62 -14.43
CA LEU A 360 -34.77 24.31 -15.45
C LEU A 360 -33.60 25.31 -15.48
N ASN A 361 -33.70 26.45 -14.79
CA ASN A 361 -32.65 27.46 -14.68
C ASN A 361 -32.16 27.64 -13.23
N GLU A 362 -32.58 26.78 -12.30
CA GLU A 362 -32.16 26.82 -10.91
C GLU A 362 -30.80 26.12 -10.75
N THR A 363 -29.84 26.82 -10.16
CA THR A 363 -28.47 26.33 -9.93
C THR A 363 -28.11 26.42 -8.45
N ASP A 364 -27.30 25.48 -7.96
CA ASP A 364 -26.79 25.47 -6.59
C ASP A 364 -25.65 26.49 -6.38
N ASP A 365 -25.10 26.53 -5.16
CA ASP A 365 -23.96 27.39 -4.80
C ASP A 365 -22.66 27.06 -5.56
N ASN A 366 -22.57 25.89 -6.20
CA ASN A 366 -21.48 25.48 -7.09
C ASN A 366 -21.75 25.83 -8.57
N ASN A 367 -22.89 26.49 -8.84
CA ASN A 367 -23.38 26.87 -10.17
C ASN A 367 -23.80 25.68 -11.06
N GLU A 368 -24.08 24.51 -10.49
CA GLU A 368 -24.58 23.30 -11.16
C GLU A 368 -26.13 23.25 -11.14
N TYR A 369 -26.75 22.73 -12.20
CA TYR A 369 -28.22 22.76 -12.35
C TYR A 369 -28.92 21.77 -11.41
N VAL A 370 -29.83 22.27 -10.57
CA VAL A 370 -30.50 21.50 -9.50
C VAL A 370 -31.52 20.50 -10.06
N TYR A 371 -32.19 20.83 -11.17
CA TYR A 371 -33.27 20.02 -11.74
C TYR A 371 -33.05 19.70 -13.22
N ASP A 372 -32.99 18.40 -13.55
CA ASP A 372 -33.08 17.95 -14.93
C ASP A 372 -34.52 18.00 -15.48
N SER A 373 -34.66 17.85 -16.79
CA SER A 373 -35.97 17.92 -17.46
C SER A 373 -36.94 16.79 -17.07
N GLY A 374 -36.45 15.66 -16.55
CA GLY A 374 -37.26 14.57 -16.00
C GLY A 374 -37.74 14.83 -14.57
N ALA A 375 -36.91 15.46 -13.74
CA ALA A 375 -37.29 15.95 -12.42
C ALA A 375 -38.41 17.01 -12.54
N VAL A 376 -38.27 17.98 -13.46
CA VAL A 376 -39.30 18.99 -13.74
C VAL A 376 -40.58 18.35 -14.32
N PHE A 377 -40.47 17.31 -15.15
CA PHE A 377 -41.62 16.55 -15.62
C PHE A 377 -42.37 15.86 -14.45
N GLY A 378 -41.62 15.24 -13.53
CA GLY A 378 -42.18 14.64 -12.31
C GLY A 378 -42.89 15.66 -11.42
N ILE A 379 -42.27 16.81 -11.15
CA ILE A 379 -42.84 17.89 -10.33
C ILE A 379 -44.17 18.39 -10.93
N LEU A 380 -44.20 18.67 -12.24
CA LEU A 380 -45.42 19.14 -12.92
C LEU A 380 -46.55 18.10 -12.89
N ARG A 381 -46.23 16.80 -12.97
CA ARG A 381 -47.21 15.72 -12.88
C ARG A 381 -47.73 15.52 -11.45
N ASP A 382 -46.82 15.34 -10.50
CA ASP A 382 -47.14 14.78 -9.18
C ASP A 382 -47.48 15.84 -8.12
N LEU A 383 -46.87 17.03 -8.17
CA LEU A 383 -47.21 18.13 -7.25
C LEU A 383 -48.24 19.10 -7.85
N TYR A 384 -48.21 19.31 -9.17
CA TYR A 384 -49.10 20.26 -9.85
C TYR A 384 -50.25 19.61 -10.62
N GLY A 385 -50.33 18.28 -10.64
CA GLY A 385 -51.50 17.53 -11.07
C GLY A 385 -51.77 17.51 -12.58
N LEU A 386 -50.78 17.85 -13.42
CA LEU A 386 -50.93 17.67 -14.87
C LEU A 386 -50.91 16.18 -15.21
N THR A 387 -52.00 15.66 -15.78
CA THR A 387 -52.10 14.23 -16.16
C THR A 387 -51.75 13.96 -17.62
N ASP A 388 -51.87 14.96 -18.51
CA ASP A 388 -51.49 14.85 -19.91
C ASP A 388 -49.96 15.04 -20.09
N SER A 389 -49.28 13.94 -20.43
CA SER A 389 -47.84 13.92 -20.67
C SER A 389 -47.41 14.73 -21.91
N GLY A 390 -48.26 14.86 -22.92
CA GLY A 390 -48.02 15.69 -24.10
C GLY A 390 -48.18 17.18 -23.77
N GLU A 391 -49.09 17.54 -22.86
CA GLU A 391 -49.15 18.90 -22.33
C GLU A 391 -47.88 19.26 -21.55
N ILE A 392 -47.41 18.40 -20.64
CA ILE A 392 -46.17 18.62 -19.88
C ILE A 392 -44.96 18.75 -20.83
N GLN A 393 -44.85 17.90 -21.86
CA GLN A 393 -43.82 18.03 -22.90
C GLN A 393 -43.88 19.39 -23.61
N SER A 394 -45.09 19.85 -24.00
CA SER A 394 -45.26 21.16 -24.63
C SER A 394 -44.86 22.34 -23.73
N ILE A 395 -45.04 22.17 -22.41
CA ILE A 395 -44.66 23.15 -21.38
C ILE A 395 -43.13 23.19 -21.22
N ILE A 396 -42.49 22.04 -21.04
CA ILE A 396 -41.02 21.92 -20.90
C ILE A 396 -40.30 22.40 -22.17
N LYS A 397 -40.77 22.01 -23.36
CA LYS A 397 -40.23 22.48 -24.65
C LYS A 397 -40.35 24.01 -24.80
N SER A 398 -41.44 24.60 -24.29
CA SER A 398 -41.64 26.06 -24.30
C SER A 398 -40.72 26.77 -23.30
N ALA A 399 -40.42 26.15 -22.16
CA ALA A 399 -39.50 26.67 -21.15
C ALA A 399 -38.03 26.66 -21.63
N ALA A 400 -37.58 25.55 -22.23
CA ALA A 400 -36.20 25.35 -22.71
C ALA A 400 -35.81 26.20 -23.94
N GLY A 401 -36.78 26.82 -24.61
CA GLY A 401 -36.56 27.65 -25.80
C GLY A 401 -36.67 26.88 -27.11
N GLY A 402 -37.41 27.44 -28.08
CA GLY A 402 -37.87 26.78 -29.31
C GLY A 402 -36.81 26.51 -30.40
N GLY A 403 -35.56 26.22 -30.03
CA GLY A 403 -34.55 25.68 -30.94
C GLY A 403 -34.57 24.15 -31.00
N LYS A 404 -33.80 23.55 -31.92
CA LYS A 404 -33.66 22.08 -32.06
C LYS A 404 -33.11 21.37 -30.81
N THR A 405 -32.62 22.12 -29.83
CA THR A 405 -32.23 21.64 -28.50
C THR A 405 -33.44 21.24 -27.64
N GLY A 406 -34.54 21.99 -27.68
CA GLY A 406 -35.70 21.80 -26.80
C GLY A 406 -36.41 20.46 -26.99
N ASP A 407 -36.36 19.89 -28.20
CA ASP A 407 -36.85 18.53 -28.48
C ASP A 407 -36.01 17.44 -27.80
N ALA A 408 -34.68 17.57 -27.80
CA ALA A 408 -33.79 16.61 -27.13
C ALA A 408 -33.95 16.61 -25.60
N TYR A 409 -34.19 17.78 -24.99
CA TYR A 409 -34.52 17.87 -23.56
C TYR A 409 -35.89 17.23 -23.24
N ALA A 410 -36.90 17.44 -24.09
CA ALA A 410 -38.21 16.82 -23.90
C ALA A 410 -38.18 15.27 -24.02
N GLU A 411 -37.39 14.72 -24.95
CA GLU A 411 -37.22 13.26 -25.04
C GLU A 411 -36.42 12.65 -23.87
N ASN A 412 -35.38 13.34 -23.39
CA ASN A 412 -34.57 12.85 -22.27
C ASN A 412 -35.32 12.89 -20.93
N ALA A 413 -36.28 13.80 -20.76
CA ALA A 413 -37.18 13.83 -19.61
C ALA A 413 -37.95 12.51 -19.42
N ILE A 414 -38.35 11.86 -20.51
CA ILE A 414 -39.09 10.59 -20.47
C ILE A 414 -38.15 9.44 -20.05
N LYS A 415 -36.92 9.41 -20.60
CA LYS A 415 -35.93 8.34 -20.37
C LYS A 415 -35.42 8.32 -18.93
N SER A 416 -35.17 9.50 -18.34
CA SER A 416 -34.81 9.64 -16.92
C SER A 416 -35.98 9.27 -16.00
N ALA A 417 -37.18 9.76 -16.28
CA ALA A 417 -38.38 9.44 -15.52
C ALA A 417 -38.77 7.94 -15.58
N SER A 418 -38.48 7.22 -16.66
CA SER A 418 -38.62 5.75 -16.72
C SER A 418 -37.53 5.05 -15.90
N SER A 419 -36.27 5.46 -16.04
CA SER A 419 -35.13 4.80 -15.37
C SER A 419 -35.21 4.88 -13.85
N ASN A 420 -35.65 6.01 -13.28
CA ASN A 420 -35.90 6.14 -11.84
C ASN A 420 -37.05 5.23 -11.36
N ARG A 421 -38.01 4.92 -12.23
CA ARG A 421 -39.14 4.03 -11.92
C ARG A 421 -38.72 2.56 -11.86
N ASP A 422 -37.83 2.14 -12.75
CA ASP A 422 -37.25 0.80 -12.75
C ASP A 422 -36.37 0.55 -11.53
N TRP A 423 -35.60 1.56 -11.08
CA TRP A 423 -34.81 1.49 -9.84
C TRP A 423 -35.69 1.36 -8.59
N ALA A 424 -36.80 2.09 -8.50
CA ALA A 424 -37.76 1.95 -7.40
C ALA A 424 -38.38 0.55 -7.36
N ALA A 425 -38.85 0.04 -8.51
CA ALA A 425 -39.41 -1.31 -8.63
C ALA A 425 -38.40 -2.42 -8.32
N TYR A 426 -37.11 -2.21 -8.64
CA TYR A 426 -36.03 -3.13 -8.27
C TYR A 426 -35.85 -3.22 -6.74
N PHE A 427 -35.84 -2.09 -6.03
CA PHE A 427 -35.73 -2.08 -4.57
C PHE A 427 -36.95 -2.67 -3.88
N GLU A 428 -38.17 -2.34 -4.33
CA GLU A 428 -39.42 -2.89 -3.76
C GLU A 428 -39.47 -4.42 -3.91
N LYS A 429 -39.03 -4.96 -5.05
CA LYS A 429 -38.86 -6.40 -5.25
C LYS A 429 -37.83 -7.02 -4.30
N GLN A 430 -36.71 -6.34 -4.06
CA GLN A 430 -35.67 -6.81 -3.12
C GLN A 430 -36.12 -6.80 -1.65
N GLU A 431 -37.09 -5.98 -1.26
CA GLU A 431 -37.72 -6.09 0.08
C GLU A 431 -38.71 -7.25 0.15
N GLN A 432 -39.56 -7.44 -0.86
CA GLN A 432 -40.52 -8.57 -0.88
C GLN A 432 -39.81 -9.93 -0.86
N GLU A 433 -38.70 -10.07 -1.59
CA GLU A 433 -37.87 -11.30 -1.61
C GLU A 433 -37.20 -11.56 -0.24
N LYS A 434 -36.82 -10.51 0.51
CA LYS A 434 -36.35 -10.61 1.90
C LYS A 434 -37.47 -10.95 2.89
N GLU A 435 -38.68 -10.44 2.70
CA GLU A 435 -39.87 -10.78 3.49
C GLU A 435 -40.23 -12.28 3.36
N GLU A 436 -40.23 -12.82 2.15
CA GLU A 436 -40.49 -14.26 1.93
C GLU A 436 -39.40 -15.15 2.54
N LEU A 437 -38.13 -14.75 2.45
CA LEU A 437 -37.01 -15.46 3.09
C LEU A 437 -37.12 -15.45 4.63
N LYS A 438 -37.58 -14.34 5.24
CA LYS A 438 -37.91 -14.29 6.67
C LYS A 438 -39.05 -15.26 7.02
N LYS A 439 -40.13 -15.26 6.24
CA LYS A 439 -41.31 -16.13 6.46
C LYS A 439 -40.97 -17.63 6.31
N LYS A 440 -40.06 -18.00 5.39
CA LYS A 440 -39.57 -19.38 5.26
C LYS A 440 -38.68 -19.85 6.43
N ASN A 441 -37.87 -18.95 7.01
CA ASN A 441 -36.94 -19.32 8.08
C ASN A 441 -37.50 -19.18 9.50
N GLY A 442 -38.65 -18.51 9.68
CA GLY A 442 -39.33 -18.34 10.98
C GLY A 442 -40.26 -19.49 11.41
N GLY A 443 -40.31 -20.60 10.66
CA GLY A 443 -41.25 -21.70 10.86
C GLY A 443 -40.63 -22.98 11.43
N LYS A 444 -40.19 -22.94 12.70
CA LYS A 444 -39.83 -24.12 13.51
C LYS A 444 -40.12 -23.88 14.99
#